data_AF-A0A836UDX6-F1
#
_entry.id   AF-A0A836UDX6-F1
#
_cell.length_a   1.000
_cell.length_b   1.000
_cell.length_c   1.000
_cell.angle_alpha   90.00
_cell.angle_beta   90.00
_cell.angle_gamma   90.00
#
_symmetry.space_group_name_H-M   'P 1'
#
loop_
_entity.id
_entity.type
_entity.pdbx_description
1 polymer ?
#
loop_
_entity_poly.entity_id
_entity_poly.type
_entity_poly.pdbx_seq_one_letter_code
_entity_poly.pdbx_strand_id
1 'polypeptide(L)'
;MLRLADGFVFGLLLLFGLGCQSPANRDAADSVLRLWKASHGETAQDFEHVLAPFFSQRPALRIEAVVHPWQGWDERYATAYTGGMPPDIAYMPDEFWPRFAAAGKLVALDEMFPEEVEAMSREYPDNLWQLGSMDGHQYGIPFVYVSWHLYYNPELFDRAGRVPTGDTGCGRFRRMDVGPLP
;
A
#
# COMPACT_ATOMS: atom_id res chain seq x y z
N MET A 1 58.71 42.35 -16.04
CA MET A 1 59.40 41.24 -16.75
C MET A 1 58.54 40.00 -16.57
N LEU A 2 58.14 39.36 -17.69
CA LEU A 2 57.23 38.20 -17.85
C LEU A 2 55.75 38.40 -17.50
N ARG A 3 54.77 37.93 -18.28
CA ARG A 3 54.59 37.74 -19.74
C ARG A 3 53.06 37.58 -19.89
N LEU A 4 52.45 38.34 -20.79
CA LEU A 4 51.07 38.10 -21.26
C LEU A 4 50.98 36.73 -21.94
N ALA A 5 49.86 36.04 -21.74
CA ALA A 5 49.27 35.12 -22.70
C ALA A 5 47.74 35.06 -22.45
N ASP A 6 47.05 35.94 -23.17
CA ASP A 6 45.89 35.67 -24.03
C ASP A 6 44.74 34.78 -23.54
N GLY A 7 43.52 35.35 -23.54
CA GLY A 7 42.35 34.58 -23.98
C GLY A 7 41.00 34.87 -23.34
N PHE A 8 40.37 35.97 -23.76
CA PHE A 8 38.94 36.16 -24.01
C PHE A 8 37.87 36.13 -22.88
N VAL A 9 37.17 37.27 -22.84
CA VAL A 9 35.99 37.66 -22.08
C VAL A 9 34.70 37.09 -22.70
N PHE A 10 33.79 36.59 -21.87
CA PHE A 10 32.32 36.70 -21.93
C PHE A 10 31.82 36.08 -20.60
N GLY A 11 31.34 36.81 -19.59
CA GLY A 11 30.30 37.83 -19.64
C GLY A 11 28.95 37.16 -19.39
N LEU A 12 28.54 37.03 -18.12
CA LEU A 12 27.21 37.38 -17.57
C LEU A 12 27.00 36.76 -16.17
N LEU A 13 27.27 37.56 -15.14
CA LEU A 13 26.78 37.36 -13.79
C LEU A 13 25.32 37.84 -13.77
N LEU A 14 24.35 36.92 -13.65
CA LEU A 14 22.95 37.26 -13.33
C LEU A 14 22.57 36.64 -11.99
N LEU A 15 22.82 37.42 -10.93
CA LEU A 15 22.02 37.40 -9.72
C LEU A 15 20.73 38.14 -10.02
N PHE A 16 19.58 37.46 -10.10
CA PHE A 16 18.27 37.98 -9.69
C PHE A 16 17.26 36.83 -9.68
N GLY A 17 16.72 36.52 -8.51
CA GLY A 17 15.63 35.56 -8.36
C GLY A 17 15.54 34.93 -6.98
N LEU A 18 15.42 35.76 -5.93
CA LEU A 18 14.71 35.35 -4.72
C LEU A 18 13.27 35.01 -5.15
N GLY A 19 13.05 33.76 -5.53
CA GLY A 19 11.71 33.18 -5.58
C GLY A 19 11.39 32.68 -4.18
N CYS A 20 10.94 33.57 -3.30
CA CYS A 20 10.08 33.15 -2.20
C CYS A 20 8.86 32.47 -2.83
N GLN A 21 8.92 31.15 -3.01
CA GLN A 21 7.71 30.37 -3.17
C GLN A 21 7.06 30.36 -1.79
N SER A 22 6.17 31.33 -1.58
CA SER A 22 5.15 31.24 -0.55
C SER A 22 4.55 29.84 -0.56
N PRO A 23 4.18 29.27 0.60
CA PRO A 23 3.40 28.05 0.61
C PRO A 23 2.16 28.33 -0.22
N ALA A 24 2.05 27.67 -1.38
CA ALA A 24 0.83 27.69 -2.13
C ALA A 24 -0.23 27.17 -1.16
N ASN A 25 -1.09 28.07 -0.71
CA ASN A 25 -2.36 27.74 -0.14
C ASN A 25 -3.03 26.85 -1.18
N ARG A 26 -2.94 25.53 -1.01
CA ARG A 26 -3.78 24.60 -1.75
C ARG A 26 -5.16 24.84 -1.17
N ASP A 27 -5.82 25.87 -1.71
CA ASP A 27 -7.26 25.97 -1.62
C ASP A 27 -7.80 24.58 -1.94
N ALA A 28 -8.80 24.13 -1.18
CA ALA A 28 -9.46 22.83 -1.29
C ALA A 28 -10.25 22.71 -2.62
N ALA A 29 -9.56 22.92 -3.73
CA ALA A 29 -10.00 22.75 -5.10
C ALA A 29 -9.86 21.27 -5.45
N ASP A 30 -10.99 20.64 -5.80
CA ASP A 30 -11.13 19.33 -6.45
C ASP A 30 -9.92 18.40 -6.31
N SER A 31 -9.63 17.96 -5.10
CA SER A 31 -8.51 17.05 -4.85
C SER A 31 -8.94 15.63 -5.17
N VAL A 32 -8.32 15.04 -6.19
CA VAL A 32 -8.52 13.64 -6.58
C VAL A 32 -7.50 12.78 -5.84
N LEU A 33 -7.99 11.88 -5.00
CA LEU A 33 -7.19 10.85 -4.34
C LEU A 33 -7.14 9.61 -5.23
N ARG A 34 -5.94 9.08 -5.49
CA ARG A 34 -5.74 7.85 -6.26
C ARG A 34 -5.53 6.68 -5.32
N LEU A 35 -6.44 5.72 -5.34
CA LEU A 35 -6.37 4.47 -4.61
C LEU A 35 -5.89 3.37 -5.55
N TRP A 36 -4.78 2.69 -5.23
CA TRP A 36 -4.34 1.52 -5.96
C TRP A 36 -4.55 0.25 -5.14
N LYS A 37 -5.09 -0.78 -5.79
CA LYS A 37 -5.31 -2.09 -5.15
C LYS A 37 -5.25 -3.24 -6.14
N ALA A 38 -4.83 -4.42 -5.68
CA ALA A 38 -4.91 -5.66 -6.45
C ALA A 38 -6.29 -6.31 -6.27
N SER A 39 -6.88 -6.84 -7.35
CA SER A 39 -8.22 -7.45 -7.29
C SER A 39 -8.27 -8.72 -6.44
N HIS A 40 -9.27 -8.84 -5.56
CA HIS A 40 -9.70 -10.12 -4.95
C HIS A 40 -11.02 -10.63 -5.57
N GLY A 41 -11.38 -10.15 -6.76
CA GLY A 41 -12.64 -10.43 -7.46
C GLY A 41 -13.48 -9.17 -7.69
N GLU A 42 -13.15 -8.07 -7.03
CA GLU A 42 -13.80 -6.77 -7.20
C GLU A 42 -13.16 -5.93 -8.31
N THR A 43 -13.94 -4.94 -8.77
CA THR A 43 -13.61 -3.96 -9.80
C THR A 43 -13.38 -2.57 -9.20
N ALA A 44 -12.84 -1.64 -10.00
CA ALA A 44 -12.73 -0.24 -9.59
C ALA A 44 -14.10 0.36 -9.22
N GLN A 45 -15.15 -0.02 -9.96
CA GLN A 45 -16.50 0.51 -9.76
C GLN A 45 -17.12 0.03 -8.44
N ASP A 46 -16.74 -1.16 -7.95
CA ASP A 46 -17.17 -1.64 -6.63
C ASP A 46 -16.60 -0.75 -5.52
N PHE A 47 -15.32 -0.35 -5.62
CA PHE A 47 -14.71 0.58 -4.67
C PHE A 47 -15.34 1.97 -4.73
N GLU A 48 -15.56 2.50 -5.94
CA GLU A 48 -16.22 3.79 -6.11
C GLU A 48 -17.63 3.77 -5.49
N HIS A 49 -18.37 2.67 -5.67
CA HIS A 49 -19.70 2.51 -5.09
C HIS A 49 -19.66 2.50 -3.55
N VAL A 50 -18.76 1.72 -2.95
CA VAL A 50 -18.62 1.62 -1.48
C VAL A 50 -18.18 2.96 -0.88
N LEU A 51 -17.32 3.70 -1.57
CA LEU A 51 -16.79 4.98 -1.09
C LEU A 51 -17.70 6.17 -1.41
N ALA A 52 -18.66 6.04 -2.32
CA ALA A 52 -19.53 7.13 -2.75
C ALA A 52 -20.23 7.87 -1.58
N PRO A 53 -20.76 7.22 -0.53
CA PRO A 53 -21.37 7.93 0.60
C PRO A 53 -20.41 8.82 1.39
N PHE A 54 -19.12 8.46 1.42
CA PHE A 54 -18.09 9.25 2.10
C PHE A 54 -17.73 10.51 1.31
N PHE A 55 -17.62 10.39 -0.02
CA PHE A 55 -17.26 11.49 -0.91
C PHE A 55 -18.44 12.39 -1.28
N SER A 56 -19.68 11.88 -1.26
CA SER A 56 -20.87 12.71 -1.48
C SER A 56 -21.06 13.79 -0.42
N GLN A 57 -20.57 13.55 0.79
CA GLN A 57 -20.54 14.52 1.90
C GLN A 57 -19.36 15.49 1.81
N ARG A 58 -18.41 15.27 0.88
CA ARG A 58 -17.17 16.03 0.71
C ARG A 58 -16.94 16.34 -0.77
N PRO A 59 -17.75 17.22 -1.39
CA PRO A 59 -17.75 17.41 -2.85
C PRO A 59 -16.42 17.94 -3.40
N ALA A 60 -15.57 18.55 -2.57
CA ALA A 60 -14.21 18.99 -2.93
C ALA A 60 -13.19 17.84 -3.03
N LEU A 61 -13.56 16.63 -2.59
CA LEU A 61 -12.73 15.44 -2.66
C LEU A 61 -13.34 14.44 -3.64
N ARG A 62 -12.50 13.82 -4.46
CA ARG A 62 -12.89 12.72 -5.35
C ARG A 62 -11.94 11.55 -5.16
N ILE A 63 -12.41 10.35 -5.43
CA ILE A 63 -11.60 9.14 -5.43
C ILE A 63 -11.53 8.57 -6.84
N GLU A 64 -10.34 8.15 -7.25
CA GLU A 64 -10.10 7.35 -8.44
C GLU A 64 -9.51 6.01 -7.97
N ALA A 65 -10.30 4.95 -8.08
CA ALA A 65 -9.85 3.61 -7.74
C ALA A 65 -9.23 2.93 -8.96
N VAL A 66 -7.99 2.47 -8.83
CA VAL A 66 -7.29 1.71 -9.85
C VAL A 66 -7.06 0.30 -9.35
N VAL A 67 -7.74 -0.65 -9.98
CA VAL A 67 -7.57 -2.07 -9.68
C VAL A 67 -6.59 -2.69 -10.66
N HIS A 68 -5.44 -3.10 -10.15
CA HIS A 68 -4.40 -3.77 -10.93
C HIS A 68 -4.50 -5.29 -10.80
N PRO A 69 -4.03 -6.05 -11.81
CA PRO A 69 -3.79 -7.47 -11.61
C PRO A 69 -2.62 -7.67 -10.64
N TRP A 70 -2.66 -8.78 -9.90
CA TRP A 70 -1.54 -9.24 -9.08
C TRP A 70 -0.26 -9.45 -9.90
N GLN A 71 -0.39 -9.83 -11.17
CA GLN A 71 0.74 -9.95 -12.06
C GLN A 71 1.43 -8.59 -12.28
N GLY A 72 2.74 -8.54 -12.01
CA GLY A 72 3.55 -7.33 -12.14
C GLY A 72 3.27 -6.28 -11.08
N TRP A 73 2.63 -6.66 -9.96
CA TRP A 73 2.27 -5.76 -8.88
C TRP A 73 3.49 -5.09 -8.25
N ASP A 74 4.47 -5.89 -7.86
CA ASP A 74 5.69 -5.46 -7.19
C ASP A 74 6.49 -4.45 -8.04
N GLU A 75 6.69 -4.76 -9.32
CA GLU A 75 7.42 -3.89 -10.24
C GLU A 75 6.68 -2.58 -10.50
N ARG A 76 5.35 -2.64 -10.60
CA ARG A 76 4.51 -1.46 -10.82
C ARG A 76 4.63 -0.49 -9.66
N TYR A 77 4.52 -0.98 -8.44
CA TYR A 77 4.69 -0.17 -7.23
C TYR A 77 6.11 0.35 -7.09
N ALA A 78 7.12 -0.51 -7.24
CA ALA A 78 8.52 -0.08 -7.16
C ALA A 78 8.82 1.04 -8.18
N THR A 79 8.32 0.91 -9.41
CA THR A 79 8.47 1.92 -10.46
C THR A 79 7.75 3.22 -10.09
N ALA A 80 6.51 3.15 -9.61
CA ALA A 80 5.73 4.34 -9.24
C ALA A 80 6.40 5.14 -8.11
N TYR A 81 6.87 4.46 -7.06
CA TYR A 81 7.54 5.10 -5.94
C TYR A 81 8.94 5.64 -6.29
N THR A 82 9.68 4.95 -7.17
CA THR A 82 10.99 5.42 -7.66
C THR A 82 10.83 6.59 -8.62
N GLY A 83 9.82 6.55 -9.48
CA GLY A 83 9.50 7.59 -10.45
C GLY A 83 8.83 8.83 -9.86
N GLY A 84 8.59 8.86 -8.54
CA GLY A 84 7.97 10.00 -7.85
C GLY A 84 6.47 10.17 -8.16
N MET A 85 5.81 9.10 -8.63
CA MET A 85 4.39 9.09 -8.95
C MET A 85 3.63 7.97 -8.20
N PRO A 86 3.81 7.80 -6.88
CA PRO A 86 3.05 6.80 -6.12
C PRO A 86 1.56 7.14 -6.09
N PRO A 87 0.69 6.15 -5.79
CA PRO A 87 -0.70 6.44 -5.43
C PRO A 87 -0.78 7.19 -4.10
N ASP A 88 -1.90 7.84 -3.85
CA ASP A 88 -2.17 8.54 -2.58
C ASP A 88 -2.58 7.54 -1.49
N ILE A 89 -3.29 6.47 -1.88
CA ILE A 89 -3.67 5.36 -1.01
C ILE A 89 -3.24 4.06 -1.69
N ALA A 90 -2.45 3.26 -1.00
CA ALA A 90 -1.93 1.99 -1.50
C ALA A 90 -2.44 0.85 -0.62
N TYR A 91 -3.15 -0.10 -1.21
CA TYR A 91 -3.16 -1.44 -0.65
C TYR A 91 -1.77 -2.03 -0.83
N MET A 92 -1.17 -2.64 0.19
CA MET A 92 0.10 -3.35 0.08
C MET A 92 0.07 -4.60 0.95
N PRO A 93 0.52 -5.77 0.44
CA PRO A 93 0.72 -6.95 1.26
C PRO A 93 1.72 -6.71 2.40
N ASP A 94 1.60 -7.49 3.47
CA ASP A 94 2.42 -7.39 4.69
C ASP A 94 3.90 -7.67 4.41
N GLU A 95 4.21 -8.49 3.42
CA GLU A 95 5.57 -8.75 2.96
C GLU A 95 6.21 -7.59 2.18
N PHE A 96 5.41 -6.59 1.78
CA PHE A 96 5.81 -5.60 0.78
C PHE A 96 5.97 -4.19 1.35
N TRP A 97 5.01 -3.72 2.14
CA TRP A 97 5.01 -2.35 2.65
C TRP A 97 6.24 -1.98 3.53
N PRO A 98 6.83 -2.88 4.36
CA PRO A 98 7.89 -2.48 5.29
C PRO A 98 9.11 -1.87 4.59
N ARG A 99 9.44 -2.35 3.38
CA ARG A 99 10.57 -1.83 2.60
C ARG A 99 10.34 -0.37 2.12
N PHE A 100 9.09 0.03 1.91
CA PHE A 100 8.75 1.40 1.53
C PHE A 100 8.75 2.32 2.74
N ALA A 101 8.25 1.85 3.89
CA ALA A 101 8.36 2.59 5.15
C ALA A 101 9.84 2.83 5.52
N ALA A 102 10.68 1.79 5.47
CA ALA A 102 12.12 1.90 5.76
C ALA A 102 12.85 2.84 4.78
N ALA A 103 12.35 2.97 3.55
CA ALA A 103 12.87 3.92 2.55
C ALA A 103 12.29 5.34 2.68
N GLY A 104 11.51 5.64 3.72
CA GLY A 104 10.88 6.94 3.95
C GLY A 104 9.82 7.29 2.90
N LYS A 105 9.19 6.28 2.30
CA LYS A 105 8.19 6.44 1.23
C LYS A 105 6.75 6.34 1.72
N LEU A 106 6.55 5.86 2.95
CA LEU A 106 5.25 5.81 3.61
C LEU A 106 5.25 6.79 4.78
N VAL A 107 4.09 7.40 4.99
CA VAL A 107 3.82 8.29 6.13
C VAL A 107 3.49 7.44 7.36
N ALA A 108 4.00 7.84 8.53
CA ALA A 108 3.51 7.31 9.80
C ALA A 108 2.13 7.91 10.06
N LEU A 109 1.09 7.08 10.06
CA LEU A 109 -0.29 7.52 10.20
C LEU A 109 -0.56 8.06 11.60
N ASP A 110 0.07 7.48 12.62
CA ASP A 110 -0.02 7.92 14.01
C ASP A 110 0.61 9.30 14.25
N GLU A 111 1.61 9.69 13.47
CA GLU A 111 2.19 11.04 13.55
C GLU A 111 1.26 12.11 12.97
N MET A 112 0.49 11.76 11.93
CA MET A 112 -0.42 12.69 11.26
C MET A 112 -1.83 12.70 11.88
N PHE A 113 -2.30 11.55 12.34
CA PHE A 113 -3.67 11.29 12.81
C PHE A 113 -3.64 10.49 14.13
N PRO A 114 -3.03 11.02 15.20
CA PRO A 114 -2.80 10.27 16.43
C PRO A 114 -4.11 9.80 17.06
N GLU A 115 -5.11 10.68 17.14
CA GLU A 115 -6.40 10.37 17.78
C GLU A 115 -7.19 9.32 16.98
N GLU A 116 -7.21 9.42 15.65
CA GLU A 116 -7.91 8.48 14.78
C GLU A 116 -7.24 7.10 14.79
N VAL A 117 -5.91 7.05 14.74
CA VAL A 117 -5.17 5.79 14.78
C VAL A 117 -5.35 5.11 16.13
N GLU A 118 -5.33 5.86 17.24
CA GLU A 118 -5.60 5.33 18.57
C GLU A 118 -7.03 4.80 18.68
N ALA A 119 -8.03 5.54 18.18
CA ALA A 119 -9.42 5.12 18.16
C ALA A 119 -9.59 3.82 17.36
N MET A 120 -9.05 3.79 16.14
CA MET A 120 -9.12 2.61 15.27
C MET A 120 -8.43 1.40 15.87
N SER A 121 -7.29 1.55 16.54
CA SER A 121 -6.56 0.42 17.14
C SER A 121 -7.44 -0.43 18.07
N ARG A 122 -8.41 0.18 18.74
CA ARG A 122 -9.35 -0.49 19.66
C ARG A 122 -10.43 -1.31 18.95
N GLU A 123 -10.61 -1.08 17.65
CA GLU A 123 -11.59 -1.78 16.81
C GLU A 123 -11.02 -3.04 16.16
N TYR A 124 -9.69 -3.21 16.18
CA TYR A 124 -9.00 -4.35 15.59
C TYR A 124 -8.47 -5.32 16.65
N PRO A 125 -8.41 -6.63 16.37
CA PRO A 125 -7.62 -7.55 17.17
C PRO A 125 -6.13 -7.14 17.18
N ASP A 126 -5.49 -7.12 18.36
CA ASP A 126 -4.10 -6.68 18.53
C ASP A 126 -3.13 -7.34 17.55
N ASN A 127 -3.29 -8.65 17.32
CA ASN A 127 -2.43 -9.42 16.43
C ASN A 127 -2.56 -9.02 14.95
N LEU A 128 -3.70 -8.47 14.54
CA LEU A 128 -3.89 -7.95 13.18
C LEU A 128 -3.42 -6.50 13.09
N TRP A 129 -3.71 -5.69 14.11
CA TRP A 129 -3.30 -4.29 14.16
C TRP A 129 -1.78 -4.12 14.02
N GLN A 130 -1.02 -4.97 14.73
CA GLN A 130 0.45 -4.98 14.70
C GLN A 130 1.05 -5.29 13.32
N LEU A 131 0.29 -5.89 12.39
CA LEU A 131 0.78 -6.15 11.02
C LEU A 131 1.02 -4.87 10.21
N GLY A 132 0.40 -3.76 10.62
CA GLY A 132 0.61 -2.44 10.03
C GLY A 132 1.63 -1.58 10.78
N SER A 133 2.28 -2.11 11.83
CA SER A 133 3.21 -1.36 12.69
C SER A 133 4.67 -1.75 12.42
N MET A 134 5.57 -0.78 12.43
CA MET A 134 7.03 -0.98 12.38
C MET A 134 7.74 0.11 13.17
N ASP A 135 8.76 -0.26 13.93
CA ASP A 135 9.59 0.66 14.73
C ASP A 135 8.78 1.61 15.65
N GLY A 136 7.63 1.15 16.15
CA GLY A 136 6.77 1.91 17.06
C GLY A 136 5.73 2.81 16.38
N HIS A 137 5.71 2.86 15.04
CA HIS A 137 4.77 3.66 14.26
C HIS A 137 3.78 2.80 13.49
N GLN A 138 2.58 3.34 13.22
CA GLN A 138 1.55 2.72 12.41
C GLN A 138 1.63 3.24 10.97
N TYR A 139 2.03 2.40 10.03
CA TYR A 139 2.17 2.78 8.61
C TYR A 139 0.99 2.33 7.74
N GLY A 140 0.23 1.32 8.19
CA GLY A 140 -0.89 0.78 7.43
C GLY A 140 -2.07 0.40 8.33
N ILE A 141 -3.27 0.43 7.78
CA ILE A 141 -4.48 -0.07 8.44
C ILE A 141 -4.78 -1.46 7.88
N PRO A 142 -4.91 -2.51 8.72
CA PRO A 142 -5.29 -3.83 8.24
C PRO A 142 -6.62 -3.79 7.50
N PHE A 143 -6.66 -4.28 6.26
CA PHE A 143 -7.86 -4.26 5.42
C PHE A 143 -8.44 -5.65 5.19
N VAL A 144 -7.60 -6.60 4.79
CA VAL A 144 -7.96 -8.00 4.55
C VAL A 144 -6.88 -8.88 5.16
N TYR A 145 -7.29 -9.94 5.83
CA TYR A 145 -6.41 -11.01 6.29
C TYR A 145 -6.72 -12.28 5.50
N VAL A 146 -5.67 -12.92 4.99
CA VAL A 146 -5.78 -14.20 4.26
C VAL A 146 -4.98 -15.25 5.02
N SER A 147 -5.60 -16.37 5.34
CA SER A 147 -4.93 -17.53 5.93
C SER A 147 -4.73 -18.63 4.90
N TRP A 148 -3.55 -19.23 4.93
CA TRP A 148 -3.22 -20.38 4.08
C TRP A 148 -3.75 -21.67 4.71
N HIS A 149 -4.51 -22.44 3.93
CA HIS A 149 -5.05 -23.73 4.35
C HIS A 149 -4.66 -24.81 3.35
N LEU A 150 -4.22 -25.95 3.87
CA LEU A 150 -3.92 -27.12 3.05
C LEU A 150 -5.14 -28.06 3.03
N TYR A 151 -5.68 -28.27 1.84
CA TYR A 151 -6.78 -29.21 1.59
C TYR A 151 -6.25 -30.46 0.88
N TYR A 152 -6.81 -31.63 1.20
CA TYR A 152 -6.47 -32.89 0.54
C TYR A 152 -7.72 -33.72 0.27
N ASN A 153 -7.66 -34.57 -0.76
CA ASN A 153 -8.71 -35.55 -1.04
C ASN A 153 -8.46 -36.82 -0.22
N PRO A 154 -9.35 -37.18 0.72
CA PRO A 154 -9.13 -38.34 1.59
C PRO A 154 -9.12 -39.67 0.85
N GLU A 155 -9.90 -39.84 -0.21
CA GLU A 155 -9.97 -41.11 -0.95
C GLU A 155 -8.66 -41.46 -1.65
N LEU A 156 -7.93 -40.46 -2.14
CA LEU A 156 -6.62 -40.67 -2.77
C LEU A 156 -5.59 -41.16 -1.74
N PHE A 157 -5.68 -40.64 -0.51
CA PHE A 157 -4.83 -41.04 0.60
C PHE A 157 -5.16 -42.45 1.09
N ASP A 158 -6.45 -42.77 1.24
CA ASP A 158 -6.93 -44.09 1.62
C ASP A 158 -6.50 -45.16 0.60
N ARG A 159 -6.66 -44.89 -0.72
CA ARG A 159 -6.19 -45.80 -1.78
C ARG A 159 -4.68 -46.01 -1.79
N ALA A 160 -3.92 -44.97 -1.44
CA ALA A 160 -2.47 -45.06 -1.36
C ALA A 160 -1.97 -45.72 -0.06
N GLY A 161 -2.87 -46.06 0.88
CA GLY A 161 -2.51 -46.54 2.21
C GLY A 161 -1.72 -45.51 3.02
N ARG A 162 -1.93 -44.21 2.76
CA ARG A 162 -1.21 -43.11 3.42
C ARG A 162 -2.17 -42.30 4.26
N VAL A 163 -1.78 -41.99 5.48
CA VAL A 163 -2.43 -40.93 6.27
C VAL A 163 -1.61 -39.66 6.08
N PRO A 164 -2.21 -38.48 5.82
CA PRO A 164 -1.48 -37.24 5.88
C PRO A 164 -0.93 -37.05 7.30
N THR A 165 0.34 -37.35 7.49
CA THR A 165 1.05 -37.15 8.76
C THR A 165 2.01 -36.00 8.58
N GLY A 166 1.77 -34.91 9.31
CA GLY A 166 2.66 -33.77 9.38
C GLY A 166 2.14 -32.82 10.44
N ASP A 167 3.03 -32.41 11.35
CA ASP A 167 2.83 -31.22 12.14
C ASP A 167 3.21 -30.06 11.21
N THR A 168 2.23 -29.56 10.44
CA THR A 168 2.48 -28.57 9.37
C THR A 168 2.72 -27.16 9.91
N GLY A 169 2.93 -27.00 11.22
CA GLY A 169 2.94 -25.70 11.90
C GLY A 169 1.56 -25.04 12.02
N CYS A 170 0.56 -25.47 11.23
CA CYS A 170 -0.79 -24.92 11.19
C CYS A 170 -1.87 -25.84 11.81
N GLY A 171 -1.46 -26.85 12.59
CA GLY A 171 -2.35 -27.78 13.27
C GLY A 171 -2.53 -29.13 12.58
N ARG A 172 -3.12 -30.08 13.31
CA ARG A 172 -3.36 -31.46 12.84
C ARG A 172 -4.33 -31.43 11.65
N PHE A 173 -3.98 -32.14 10.57
CA PHE A 173 -4.90 -32.38 9.44
C PHE A 173 -6.28 -32.81 9.96
N ARG A 174 -7.29 -31.98 9.71
CA ARG A 174 -8.68 -32.35 9.94
C ARG A 174 -9.29 -32.74 8.59
N ARG A 175 -9.98 -33.87 8.57
CA ARG A 175 -10.85 -34.21 7.45
C ARG A 175 -11.96 -33.16 7.44
N MET A 176 -11.98 -32.34 6.39
CA MET A 176 -13.08 -31.42 6.17
C MET A 176 -14.07 -32.16 5.30
N ASP A 177 -15.23 -32.52 5.85
CA ASP A 177 -16.34 -33.09 5.09
C ASP A 177 -16.98 -31.97 4.27
N VAL A 178 -16.30 -31.57 3.20
CA VAL A 178 -16.95 -30.86 2.11
C VAL A 178 -17.87 -31.88 1.45
N GLY A 179 -19.17 -31.58 1.42
CA GLY A 179 -20.15 -32.37 0.69
C GLY A 179 -19.72 -32.56 -0.79
N PRO A 180 -20.43 -33.40 -1.56
CA PRO A 180 -20.04 -33.72 -2.92
C PRO A 180 -19.75 -32.44 -3.70
N LEU A 181 -18.53 -32.35 -4.25
CA LEU A 181 -18.14 -31.27 -5.14
C LEU A 181 -19.10 -31.28 -6.34
N PRO A 182 -19.60 -30.12 -6.79
CA PRO A 182 -20.50 -30.03 -7.94
C PRO A 182 -19.84 -30.50 -9.24
#